data_AF-A0A023BWT6-F1
#
_entry.id   AF-A0A023BWT6-F1
#
_cell.length_a   1.000
_cell.length_b   1.000
_cell.length_c   1.000
_cell.angle_alpha   90.00
_cell.angle_beta   90.00
_cell.angle_gamma   90.00
#
_symmetry.space_group_name_H-M   'P 1'
#
loop_
_entity.id
_entity.type
_entity.pdbx_description
1 polymer ?
#
loop_
_entity_poly.entity_id
_entity_poly.type
_entity_poly.pdbx_seq_one_letter_code
_entity_poly.pdbx_strand_id
1 'polypeptide(L)'
;MNKLSRKIREISENKNIEREKIIQGLLEHLEVKYNLKDHPEEDQHIIKGIQKKIISVLLQEPNQKKELNQTVKYNDIFDLDRIEMSLLNDAWNELEARDEVYAEAFEIGLTDSGIRKHRQEIIV
;
A
#
# COMPACT_ATOMS: atom_id res chain seq x y z
N MET A 1 32.01 3.90 -5.51
CA MET A 1 30.56 4.04 -5.79
C MET A 1 29.85 2.81 -5.23
N ASN A 2 28.90 2.97 -4.32
CA ASN A 2 28.25 1.83 -3.65
C ASN A 2 27.18 1.17 -4.55
N LYS A 3 26.70 -0.01 -4.15
CA LYS A 3 25.72 -0.82 -4.93
C LYS A 3 24.43 -0.04 -5.22
N LEU A 4 23.94 0.73 -4.24
CA LEU A 4 22.74 1.55 -4.37
C LEU A 4 22.93 2.66 -5.41
N SER A 5 24.00 3.45 -5.31
CA SER A 5 24.31 4.51 -6.27
C SER A 5 24.46 3.98 -7.70
N ARG A 6 25.00 2.75 -7.87
CA ARG A 6 25.08 2.10 -9.19
C ARG A 6 23.69 1.79 -9.74
N LYS A 7 22.78 1.29 -8.90
CA LYS A 7 21.41 0.97 -9.33
C LYS A 7 20.59 2.22 -9.64
N ILE A 8 20.72 3.28 -8.83
CA ILE A 8 20.06 4.57 -9.08
C ILE A 8 20.54 5.15 -10.42
N ARG A 9 21.85 5.12 -10.69
CA ARG A 9 22.40 5.56 -11.97
C ARG A 9 21.83 4.76 -13.14
N GLU A 10 21.86 3.43 -13.04
CA GLU A 10 21.34 2.54 -14.08
C GLU A 10 19.86 2.81 -14.39
N ILE A 11 19.03 3.01 -13.36
CA ILE A 11 17.60 3.35 -13.54
C ILE A 11 17.46 4.72 -14.18
N SER A 12 18.22 5.72 -13.71
CA SER A 12 18.19 7.08 -14.23
C SER A 12 18.52 7.11 -15.72
N GLU A 13 19.58 6.43 -16.13
CA GLU A 13 20.04 6.34 -17.53
C GLU A 13 19.04 5.55 -18.40
N ASN A 14 18.55 4.40 -17.92
CA ASN A 14 17.67 3.53 -18.72
C ASN A 14 16.23 4.03 -18.83
N LYS A 15 15.76 4.78 -17.83
CA LYS A 15 14.35 5.24 -17.76
C LYS A 15 14.22 6.75 -18.00
N ASN A 16 15.31 7.47 -18.20
CA ASN A 16 15.34 8.92 -18.33
C ASN A 16 14.64 9.63 -17.15
N ILE A 17 14.90 9.15 -15.94
CA ILE A 17 14.36 9.71 -14.69
C ILE A 17 15.52 10.40 -13.96
N GLU A 18 15.30 11.61 -13.45
CA GLU A 18 16.28 12.32 -12.63
C GLU A 18 16.63 11.50 -11.37
N ARG A 19 17.91 11.51 -10.99
CA ARG A 19 18.39 10.74 -9.84
C ARG A 19 17.72 11.18 -8.54
N GLU A 20 17.54 12.48 -8.34
CA GLU A 20 16.80 13.05 -7.22
C GLU A 20 15.39 12.46 -7.10
N LYS A 21 14.65 12.26 -8.20
CA LYS A 21 13.30 11.67 -8.17
C LYS A 21 13.31 10.21 -7.72
N ILE A 22 14.34 9.45 -8.12
CA ILE A 22 14.51 8.05 -7.69
C ILE A 22 14.84 7.99 -6.19
N ILE A 23 15.71 8.89 -5.72
CA ILE A 23 16.08 8.99 -4.30
C ILE A 23 14.86 9.37 -3.48
N GLN A 24 14.08 10.34 -3.93
CA GLN A 24 12.86 10.79 -3.27
C GLN A 24 11.86 9.64 -3.11
N GLY A 25 11.59 8.87 -4.18
CA GLY A 25 10.72 7.70 -4.10
C GLY A 25 11.24 6.59 -3.18
N LEU A 26 12.56 6.42 -3.08
CA LEU A 26 13.16 5.50 -2.11
C LEU A 26 12.97 5.99 -0.68
N LEU A 27 13.17 7.29 -0.42
CA LEU A 27 12.95 7.88 0.90
C LEU A 27 11.49 7.76 1.32
N GLU A 28 10.55 8.14 0.46
CA GLU A 28 9.10 8.00 0.73
C GLU A 28 8.73 6.54 1.01
N HIS A 29 9.25 5.59 0.24
CA HIS A 29 9.01 4.18 0.51
C HIS A 29 9.57 3.75 1.87
N LEU A 30 10.77 4.21 2.25
CA LEU A 30 11.36 3.89 3.56
C LEU A 30 10.60 4.56 4.70
N GLU A 31 10.18 5.81 4.53
CA GLU A 31 9.39 6.53 5.54
C GLU A 31 8.07 5.84 5.79
N VAL A 32 7.38 5.37 4.75
CA VAL A 32 6.14 4.62 4.94
C VAL A 32 6.43 3.23 5.52
N LYS A 33 7.42 2.51 4.97
CA LYS A 33 7.79 1.17 5.43
C LYS A 33 8.21 1.12 6.90
N TYR A 34 8.88 2.15 7.38
CA TYR A 34 9.34 2.26 8.77
C TYR A 34 8.46 3.18 9.62
N ASN A 35 7.31 3.61 9.11
CA ASN A 35 6.36 4.49 9.79
C ASN A 35 7.02 5.77 10.35
N LEU A 36 7.88 6.39 9.55
CA LEU A 36 8.59 7.65 9.83
C LEU A 36 7.86 8.88 9.25
N LYS A 37 6.77 8.69 8.50
CA LYS A 37 5.93 9.79 8.04
C LYS A 37 5.05 10.29 9.20
N ASP A 38 5.31 11.52 9.63
CA ASP A 38 4.37 12.25 10.49
C ASP A 38 3.22 12.77 9.63
N HIS A 39 2.17 11.95 9.49
CA HIS A 39 0.92 12.41 8.90
C HIS A 39 0.19 13.36 9.88
N PRO A 40 -0.38 14.47 9.40
CA PRO A 40 -1.36 15.25 10.16
C PRO A 40 -2.46 14.34 10.75
N GLU A 41 -2.99 14.67 11.92
CA GLU A 41 -4.02 13.84 12.58
C GLU A 41 -5.25 13.56 11.69
N GLU A 42 -5.62 14.55 10.86
CA GLU A 42 -6.70 14.42 9.88
C GLU A 42 -6.41 13.34 8.83
N ASP A 43 -5.20 13.35 8.26
CA ASP A 43 -4.75 12.32 7.31
C ASP A 43 -4.66 10.94 7.98
N GLN A 44 -4.22 10.85 9.23
CA GLN A 44 -4.19 9.58 9.96
C GLN A 44 -5.60 8.99 10.14
N HIS A 45 -6.62 9.82 10.37
CA HIS A 45 -8.00 9.36 10.47
C HIS A 45 -8.49 8.82 9.11
N ILE A 46 -8.17 9.52 8.01
CA ILE A 46 -8.53 9.09 6.66
C ILE A 46 -7.82 7.78 6.31
N ILE A 47 -6.52 7.67 6.59
CA ILE A 47 -5.71 6.46 6.40
C ILE A 47 -6.34 5.26 7.13
N LYS A 48 -6.70 5.42 8.41
CA LYS A 48 -7.40 4.36 9.17
C LYS A 48 -8.75 4.00 8.55
N GLY A 49 -9.47 4.98 7.99
CA GLY A 49 -10.72 4.75 7.25
C GLY A 49 -10.49 3.88 6.01
N ILE A 50 -9.49 4.22 5.20
CA ILE A 50 -9.10 3.47 4.00
C ILE A 50 -8.68 2.04 4.37
N GLN A 51 -7.87 1.88 5.43
CA GLN A 51 -7.44 0.56 5.91
C GLN A 51 -8.64 -0.33 6.23
N LYS A 52 -9.65 0.20 6.94
CA LYS A 52 -10.88 -0.54 7.23
C LYS A 52 -11.64 -0.93 5.96
N LYS A 53 -11.72 -0.04 4.97
CA LYS A 53 -12.37 -0.34 3.68
C LYS A 53 -11.65 -1.47 2.94
N ILE A 54 -10.32 -1.41 2.83
CA ILE A 54 -9.49 -2.46 2.21
C ILE A 54 -9.74 -3.81 2.89
N ILE A 55 -9.57 -3.87 4.22
CA ILE A 55 -9.73 -5.10 4.98
C ILE A 55 -11.15 -5.65 4.87
N SER A 56 -12.17 -4.79 4.98
CA SER A 56 -13.57 -5.20 4.87
C SER A 56 -13.87 -5.83 3.52
N VAL A 57 -13.41 -5.22 2.42
CA VAL A 57 -13.61 -5.77 1.08
C VAL A 57 -12.88 -7.11 0.94
N LEU A 58 -11.60 -7.18 1.28
CA LEU A 58 -10.82 -8.41 1.12
C LEU A 58 -11.32 -9.55 2.02
N LEU A 59 -11.83 -9.27 3.22
CA LEU A 59 -12.43 -10.31 4.08
C LEU A 59 -13.66 -10.98 3.45
N GLN A 60 -14.41 -10.23 2.64
CA GLN A 60 -15.62 -10.72 1.96
C GLN A 60 -15.29 -11.49 0.67
N GLU A 61 -14.09 -11.34 0.12
CA GLU A 61 -13.67 -12.06 -1.08
C GLU A 61 -13.44 -13.55 -0.80
N PRO A 62 -13.71 -14.44 -1.78
CA PRO A 62 -13.36 -15.85 -1.69
C PRO A 62 -11.85 -16.03 -1.45
N ASN A 63 -11.48 -16.87 -0.49
CA ASN A 63 -10.08 -17.06 -0.06
C ASN A 63 -9.36 -15.76 0.36
N GLN A 64 -10.11 -14.70 0.69
CA GLN A 64 -9.59 -13.42 1.16
C GLN A 64 -8.63 -12.73 0.18
N LYS A 65 -8.83 -12.98 -1.12
CA LYS A 65 -8.00 -12.47 -2.21
C LYS A 65 -8.84 -12.03 -3.40
N LYS A 66 -8.38 -11.02 -4.12
CA LYS A 66 -9.03 -10.44 -5.29
C LYS A 66 -8.07 -10.45 -6.48
N GLU A 67 -8.48 -11.10 -7.56
CA GLU A 67 -7.75 -11.06 -8.81
C GLU A 67 -7.86 -9.69 -9.48
N LEU A 68 -6.75 -9.21 -10.00
CA LEU A 68 -6.61 -7.92 -10.66
C LEU A 68 -6.45 -8.13 -12.16
N ASN A 69 -7.13 -7.28 -12.93
CA ASN A 69 -6.93 -7.16 -14.37
C ASN A 69 -6.37 -5.76 -14.70
N GLN A 70 -5.95 -5.57 -15.96
CA GLN A 70 -5.33 -4.32 -16.40
C GLN A 70 -6.24 -3.09 -16.32
N THR A 71 -7.55 -3.26 -16.14
CA THR A 71 -8.53 -2.17 -16.08
C THR A 71 -9.08 -1.93 -14.68
N VAL A 72 -8.55 -2.63 -13.67
CA VAL A 72 -8.97 -2.44 -12.28
C VAL A 72 -8.73 -1.01 -11.84
N LYS A 73 -9.77 -0.44 -11.24
CA LYS A 73 -9.68 0.84 -10.53
C LYS A 73 -9.94 0.60 -9.05
N TYR A 74 -8.93 0.87 -8.22
CA TYR A 74 -9.01 0.63 -6.77
C TYR A 74 -10.06 1.47 -6.06
N ASN A 75 -10.41 2.65 -6.60
CA ASN A 75 -11.51 3.46 -6.07
C ASN A 75 -12.85 2.72 -6.17
N ASP A 76 -13.06 1.94 -7.24
CA ASP A 76 -14.29 1.19 -7.43
C ASP A 76 -14.30 -0.09 -6.58
N ILE A 77 -13.13 -0.69 -6.35
CA ILE A 77 -13.00 -1.90 -5.52
C ILE A 77 -13.24 -1.59 -4.04
N PHE A 78 -12.63 -0.51 -3.54
CA PHE A 78 -12.63 -0.18 -2.12
C PHE A 78 -13.60 0.95 -1.74
N ASP A 79 -14.40 1.43 -2.69
CA ASP A 79 -15.31 2.56 -2.51
C ASP A 79 -14.61 3.80 -1.93
N LEU A 80 -13.57 4.25 -2.64
CA LEU A 80 -12.72 5.37 -2.20
C LEU A 80 -13.07 6.65 -2.95
N ASP A 81 -13.21 7.73 -2.21
CA ASP A 81 -13.32 9.06 -2.80
C ASP A 81 -11.96 9.60 -3.30
N ARG A 82 -11.98 10.81 -3.86
CA ARG A 82 -10.77 11.42 -4.46
C ARG A 82 -9.67 11.71 -3.44
N ILE A 83 -10.03 12.09 -2.21
CA ILE A 83 -9.08 12.39 -1.14
C ILE A 83 -8.51 11.07 -0.64
N GLU A 84 -9.36 10.08 -0.38
CA GLU A 84 -8.96 8.75 0.04
C GLU A 84 -8.03 8.08 -0.97
N MET A 85 -8.31 8.22 -2.27
CA MET A 85 -7.44 7.71 -3.32
C MET A 85 -6.03 8.32 -3.31
N SER A 86 -5.87 9.55 -2.83
CA SER A 86 -4.54 10.17 -2.71
C SER A 86 -3.70 9.58 -1.57
N LEU A 87 -4.36 8.98 -0.57
CA LEU A 87 -3.74 8.37 0.62
C LEU A 87 -3.76 6.83 0.59
N LEU A 88 -4.30 6.22 -0.47
CA LEU A 88 -4.41 4.76 -0.60
C LEU A 88 -3.07 4.05 -0.45
N ASN A 89 -2.02 4.56 -1.08
CA ASN A 89 -0.70 3.93 -1.01
C ASN A 89 -0.12 3.97 0.41
N ASP A 90 -0.33 5.06 1.15
CA ASP A 90 0.13 5.17 2.53
C ASP A 90 -0.64 4.16 3.42
N ALA A 91 -1.96 4.09 3.26
CA ALA A 91 -2.80 3.10 3.94
C ALA A 91 -2.41 1.65 3.62
N TRP A 92 -2.15 1.34 2.35
CA TRP A 92 -1.76 0.01 1.88
C TRP A 92 -0.41 -0.40 2.47
N ASN A 93 0.59 0.47 2.35
CA ASN A 93 1.94 0.19 2.82
C ASN A 93 1.99 0.03 4.34
N GLU A 94 1.17 0.77 5.11
CA GLU A 94 1.05 0.55 6.55
C GLU A 94 0.52 -0.85 6.89
N LEU A 95 -0.47 -1.35 6.14
CA LEU A 95 -0.99 -2.71 6.32
C LEU A 95 0.07 -3.74 5.91
N GLU A 96 0.78 -3.51 4.80
CA GLU A 96 1.85 -4.39 4.33
C GLU A 96 3.03 -4.44 5.32
N ALA A 97 3.41 -3.29 5.91
CA ALA A 97 4.46 -3.22 6.93
C ALA A 97 4.09 -4.00 8.21
N ARG A 98 2.79 -4.14 8.49
CA ARG A 98 2.25 -4.97 9.58
C ARG A 98 2.01 -6.43 9.18
N ASP A 99 2.41 -6.83 7.97
CA ASP A 99 2.16 -8.16 7.42
C ASP A 99 0.66 -8.51 7.39
N GLU A 100 -0.22 -7.55 7.09
CA GLU A 100 -1.69 -7.76 7.08
C GLU A 100 -2.25 -7.98 5.66
N VAL A 101 -1.59 -7.41 4.65
CA VAL A 101 -1.98 -7.50 3.23
C VAL A 101 -0.77 -7.82 2.35
N TYR A 102 -1.03 -8.27 1.13
CA TYR A 102 -0.02 -8.46 0.08
C TYR A 102 -0.54 -8.05 -1.29
N ALA A 103 0.38 -7.69 -2.19
CA ALA A 103 0.09 -7.43 -3.60
C ALA A 103 1.06 -8.21 -4.49
N GLU A 104 0.52 -8.98 -5.43
CA GLU A 104 1.23 -9.65 -6.52
C GLU A 104 0.79 -9.08 -7.88
N ALA A 105 1.43 -9.52 -8.97
CA ALA A 105 1.25 -8.93 -10.30
C ALA A 105 -0.22 -8.90 -10.79
N PHE A 106 -1.05 -9.84 -10.35
CA PHE A 106 -2.46 -9.96 -10.75
C PHE A 106 -3.37 -10.28 -9.56
N GLU A 107 -2.95 -10.00 -8.34
CA GLU A 107 -3.71 -10.36 -7.14
C GLU A 107 -3.38 -9.42 -5.98
N ILE A 108 -4.37 -9.13 -5.17
CA ILE A 108 -4.21 -8.55 -3.84
C ILE A 108 -4.96 -9.40 -2.83
N GLY A 109 -4.49 -9.46 -1.59
CA GLY A 109 -5.17 -10.26 -0.58
C GLY A 109 -4.71 -9.96 0.85
N LEU A 110 -5.35 -10.65 1.78
CA LEU A 110 -4.92 -10.68 3.18
C LEU A 110 -3.91 -11.80 3.38
N THR A 111 -2.87 -11.52 4.17
CA THR A 111 -1.99 -12.59 4.65
C THR A 111 -2.70 -13.43 5.72
N ASP A 112 -2.14 -14.60 6.06
CA ASP A 112 -2.63 -15.40 7.21
C ASP A 112 -2.67 -14.60 8.51
N SER A 113 -1.72 -13.67 8.70
CA SER A 113 -1.66 -12.78 9.86
C SER A 113 -2.81 -11.77 9.85
N GLY A 114 -3.04 -11.11 8.71
CA GLY A 114 -4.17 -10.18 8.52
C GLY A 114 -5.53 -10.84 8.70
N ILE A 115 -5.72 -12.06 8.16
CA ILE A 115 -6.96 -12.83 8.32
C ILE A 115 -7.22 -13.11 9.79
N ARG A 116 -6.22 -13.62 10.52
CA ARG A 116 -6.37 -13.93 11.95
C ARG A 116 -6.72 -12.69 12.77
N LYS A 117 -6.03 -11.57 12.52
CA LYS A 117 -6.23 -10.32 13.24
C LYS A 117 -7.65 -9.79 13.06
N HIS A 118 -8.10 -9.63 11.81
CA HIS A 118 -9.34 -8.91 11.53
C HIS A 118 -10.60 -9.78 11.56
N ARG A 119 -10.48 -11.12 11.50
CA ARG A 119 -11.63 -11.99 11.82
C ARG A 119 -12.01 -11.96 13.30
N GLN A 120 -11.05 -11.79 14.19
CA GLN A 120 -11.33 -11.70 15.63
C GLN A 120 -12.06 -10.40 15.98
N GLU A 121 -11.78 -9.31 15.24
CA GLU A 121 -12.42 -8.00 15.44
C GLU A 121 -13.89 -7.95 14.98
N ILE A 122 -14.36 -8.88 14.14
CA ILE A 122 -15.76 -8.96 13.68
C ILE A 122 -16.66 -9.73 14.66
N ILE A 123 -16.09 -10.55 15.53
CA ILE A 123 -16.83 -11.43 16.45
C ILE A 123 -17.09 -10.74 17.82
N VAL A 124 -16.61 -9.52 18.03
CA VAL A 124 -16.80 -8.73 19.26
C VAL A 124 -17.85 -7.66 19.08
#